data_AF-A0A251T3P5-F1
#
_entry.id   AF-A0A251T3P5-F1
#
_cell.length_a   1.000
_cell.length_b   1.000
_cell.length_c   1.000
_cell.angle_alpha   90.00
_cell.angle_beta   90.00
_cell.angle_gamma   90.00
#
_symmetry.space_group_name_H-M   'P 1'
#
loop_
_entity.id
_entity.type
_entity.pdbx_description
1 polymer ?
#
loop_
_entity_poly.entity_id
_entity_poly.type
_entity_poly.pdbx_seq_one_letter_code
_entity_poly.pdbx_strand_id
1 'polypeptide(L)'
;MEVSLRATVPPQFNRIPKSKPHNNRPVVCCFGLENHNSVELNQSKNDEPERTHNDIWRLFTEAQRNIMYLNRQRVQAIEELDEMKKEQKSLLEKLEQLESQTHASIKEDPFSIISELLLRIDSMVLTGILDTREASGFRSLVINTSLNVADYFADIISKSDAEILAQLRHVSNKKKMKGFHIIHICTEMEPVASVGSLASYVTSLSHVLQRHGNLVEVILPMYATLNLESINSLWEIKAEFFSYFDGQLHRNRIWTGVVNGIAATFIQPVYYSSFFNTENIYGYPNDFERFSYFSRASLDYILKSGKKPDVIHIHNWETSIVGPLFWDIFANQGLAATRILLTCQGLKSQCLEQPDKLAMCGLDPAKLHRHDRLQDNNKPHLVNILKAGIVYSNKVIVMSSIHSKDQIVSTLSHGLEFALDTHKDKLLIAPFGYDDSPWDPSQDKFLPRGYTADDTRGKAISKAALQQQLGLPENIASVFVGYMFTEDSDVDLENIKSLVRDSSTRGVQFIFVGISKIYGMKNKLESFQEGLKDENVRFVDEYDESLLHLIFAGSDIILCSFDDPMLQMPVKAIKYGAAPVPVNFTDDRLRKFIDPGNTERTQLSEYIINTFANVSLSQAIDEIVEEEAITVE
;
A
#
# COMPACT_ATOMS: atom_id res chain seq x y z
N MET A 1 -35.35 -19.01 -38.67
CA MET A 1 -34.61 -19.71 -39.74
C MET A 1 -33.22 -20.01 -39.22
N GLU A 2 -32.82 -21.26 -39.41
CA GLU A 2 -31.72 -21.99 -38.81
C GLU A 2 -30.30 -21.50 -39.18
N VAL A 3 -29.40 -21.65 -38.19
CA VAL A 3 -28.04 -22.22 -38.27
C VAL A 3 -27.01 -21.55 -39.20
N SER A 4 -25.91 -21.05 -38.63
CA SER A 4 -24.61 -21.77 -38.62
C SER A 4 -23.45 -20.95 -38.06
N LEU A 5 -22.77 -21.52 -37.06
CA LEU A 5 -21.44 -21.13 -36.56
C LEU A 5 -20.36 -21.44 -37.59
N ARG A 6 -19.43 -20.50 -37.84
CA ARG A 6 -18.07 -20.85 -38.29
C ARG A 6 -17.02 -19.95 -37.65
N ALA A 7 -16.12 -20.61 -36.94
CA ALA A 7 -14.93 -20.07 -36.32
C ALA A 7 -13.91 -19.58 -37.37
N THR A 8 -13.30 -18.44 -37.11
CA THR A 8 -12.19 -17.86 -37.86
C THR A 8 -10.85 -18.28 -37.26
N VAL A 9 -10.00 -18.83 -38.11
CA VAL A 9 -8.59 -19.19 -37.88
C VAL A 9 -7.70 -17.98 -38.19
N PRO A 10 -6.67 -17.65 -37.40
CA PRO A 10 -5.64 -16.67 -37.79
C PRO A 10 -4.41 -17.33 -38.46
N PRO A 11 -3.59 -16.55 -39.20
CA PRO A 11 -2.77 -17.04 -40.30
C PRO A 11 -1.36 -17.52 -39.93
N GLN A 12 -0.81 -18.34 -40.82
CA GLN A 12 0.56 -18.88 -40.84
C GLN A 12 1.62 -17.80 -41.12
N PHE A 13 2.75 -17.86 -40.42
CA PHE A 13 4.03 -17.27 -40.85
C PHE A 13 5.21 -18.26 -40.64
N ASN A 14 5.83 -18.62 -41.77
CA ASN A 14 7.21 -19.01 -42.09
C ASN A 14 8.16 -19.72 -41.07
N ARG A 15 8.28 -21.04 -41.27
CA ARG A 15 9.50 -21.88 -41.53
C ARG A 15 10.82 -21.10 -41.83
N ILE A 16 12.04 -21.37 -41.29
CA ILE A 16 12.94 -22.56 -41.11
C ILE A 16 14.24 -22.07 -40.37
N PRO A 17 15.19 -22.88 -39.80
CA PRO A 17 15.22 -24.30 -39.35
C PRO A 17 15.58 -24.48 -37.85
N LYS A 18 15.15 -25.62 -37.28
CA LYS A 18 15.61 -26.16 -36.00
C LYS A 18 16.75 -27.17 -36.20
N SER A 19 17.84 -27.01 -35.46
CA SER A 19 18.87 -28.02 -35.23
C SER A 19 18.39 -29.08 -34.21
N LYS A 20 18.55 -30.35 -34.58
CA LYS A 20 18.16 -31.55 -33.80
C LYS A 20 19.08 -31.80 -32.60
N PRO A 21 18.57 -32.33 -31.48
CA PRO A 21 19.33 -33.22 -30.61
C PRO A 21 18.95 -34.69 -30.88
N HIS A 22 19.95 -35.55 -30.99
CA HIS A 22 19.82 -36.97 -31.26
C HIS A 22 19.30 -37.76 -30.05
N ASN A 23 18.30 -38.61 -30.31
CA ASN A 23 17.88 -39.75 -29.49
C ASN A 23 19.05 -40.70 -29.20
N ASN A 24 19.07 -41.27 -28.00
CA ASN A 24 19.26 -42.72 -27.81
C ASN A 24 18.89 -43.15 -26.37
N ARG A 25 17.73 -43.82 -26.24
CA ARG A 25 17.41 -44.74 -25.14
C ARG A 25 17.74 -46.16 -25.58
N PRO A 26 18.22 -47.05 -24.69
CA PRO A 26 17.94 -48.47 -24.80
C PRO A 26 17.03 -48.93 -23.65
N VAL A 27 15.90 -49.51 -24.04
CA VAL A 27 15.03 -50.35 -23.21
C VAL A 27 15.61 -51.76 -23.26
N VAL A 28 15.81 -52.42 -22.12
CA VAL A 28 16.06 -53.88 -22.07
C VAL A 28 15.08 -54.52 -21.09
N CYS A 29 14.20 -55.34 -21.66
CA CYS A 29 13.28 -56.26 -21.01
C CYS A 29 14.00 -57.39 -20.28
N CYS A 30 13.36 -57.86 -19.21
CA CYS A 30 13.69 -59.07 -18.47
C CYS A 30 13.41 -60.33 -19.33
N PHE A 31 14.32 -61.31 -19.27
CA PHE A 31 14.11 -62.66 -19.82
C PHE A 31 13.32 -63.52 -18.82
N GLY A 32 12.19 -64.07 -19.28
CA GLY A 32 11.57 -65.26 -18.72
C GLY A 32 12.06 -66.50 -19.48
N LEU A 33 12.48 -67.53 -18.74
CA LEU A 33 12.85 -68.85 -19.24
C LEU A 33 11.58 -69.68 -19.45
N GLU A 34 11.34 -70.16 -20.67
CA GLU A 34 10.35 -71.21 -20.96
C GLU A 34 11.05 -72.57 -21.07
N ASN A 35 10.46 -73.57 -20.41
CA ASN A 35 10.81 -74.98 -20.52
C ASN A 35 10.15 -75.59 -21.77
N HIS A 36 10.97 -76.29 -22.57
CA HIS A 36 10.52 -77.14 -23.66
C HIS A 36 9.85 -78.43 -23.18
N ASN A 37 8.92 -78.93 -23.98
CA ASN A 37 8.88 -80.35 -24.33
C ASN A 37 8.25 -80.52 -25.73
N SER A 38 9.05 -80.93 -26.72
CA SER A 38 8.68 -81.99 -27.67
C SER A 38 9.80 -82.27 -28.68
N VAL A 39 10.39 -83.46 -28.54
CA VAL A 39 10.77 -84.44 -29.58
C VAL A 39 11.87 -84.06 -30.60
N GLU A 40 13.02 -84.69 -30.39
CA GLU A 40 14.00 -85.28 -31.33
C GLU A 40 13.76 -85.15 -32.85
N LEU A 41 14.79 -84.80 -33.65
CA LEU A 41 15.79 -85.75 -34.20
C LEU A 41 16.79 -85.02 -35.13
N ASN A 42 18.00 -85.58 -35.19
CA ASN A 42 19.03 -85.51 -36.23
C ASN A 42 20.25 -84.60 -36.09
N GLN A 43 21.38 -85.33 -36.06
CA GLN A 43 22.78 -84.97 -35.97
C GLN A 43 23.32 -84.45 -37.31
N SER A 44 24.25 -83.47 -37.27
CA SER A 44 25.65 -83.69 -37.69
C SER A 44 26.47 -82.38 -37.63
N LYS A 45 27.43 -82.37 -36.68
CA LYS A 45 28.85 -81.90 -36.73
C LYS A 45 29.36 -81.37 -38.08
N ASN A 46 30.31 -80.45 -38.23
CA ASN A 46 31.30 -79.71 -37.41
C ASN A 46 31.82 -78.60 -38.38
N ASP A 47 32.20 -77.38 -37.98
CA ASP A 47 33.52 -77.00 -37.45
C ASP A 47 33.47 -75.49 -37.10
N GLU A 48 33.63 -75.09 -35.83
CA GLU A 48 34.15 -73.75 -35.41
C GLU A 48 34.22 -73.67 -33.86
N PRO A 49 35.36 -74.00 -33.19
CA PRO A 49 35.44 -73.88 -31.73
C PRO A 49 36.44 -72.85 -31.18
N GLU A 50 37.16 -72.06 -31.98
CA GLU A 50 38.22 -71.17 -31.44
C GLU A 50 37.98 -69.65 -31.56
N ARG A 51 37.10 -69.15 -32.44
CA ARG A 51 36.82 -67.69 -32.53
C ARG A 51 35.76 -67.21 -31.53
N THR A 52 34.74 -68.01 -31.26
CA THR A 52 33.59 -67.65 -30.41
C THR A 52 33.94 -67.54 -28.93
N HIS A 53 34.92 -68.30 -28.42
CA HIS A 53 35.26 -68.27 -26.98
C HIS A 53 35.98 -66.97 -26.56
N ASN A 54 36.83 -66.42 -27.43
CA ASN A 54 37.56 -65.17 -27.15
C ASN A 54 36.66 -63.93 -27.19
N ASP A 55 35.69 -63.87 -28.10
CA ASP A 55 34.75 -62.75 -28.18
C ASP A 55 33.77 -62.74 -27.00
N ILE A 56 33.36 -63.90 -26.48
CA ILE A 56 32.52 -64.01 -25.27
C ILE A 56 33.27 -63.53 -24.04
N TRP A 57 34.53 -63.93 -23.86
CA TRP A 57 35.36 -63.46 -22.73
C TRP A 57 35.63 -61.95 -22.78
N ARG A 58 35.81 -61.38 -23.97
CA ARG A 58 35.97 -59.92 -24.15
C ARG A 58 34.69 -59.19 -23.73
N LEU A 59 33.54 -59.62 -24.21
CA LEU A 59 32.23 -59.03 -23.85
C LEU A 59 31.93 -59.17 -22.36
N PHE A 60 32.29 -60.30 -21.73
CA PHE A 60 32.13 -60.50 -20.29
C PHE A 60 33.01 -59.54 -19.47
N THR A 61 34.26 -59.36 -19.88
CA THR A 61 35.20 -58.44 -19.23
C THR A 61 34.76 -56.98 -19.39
N GLU A 62 34.22 -56.62 -20.55
CA GLU A 62 33.69 -55.29 -20.85
C GLU A 62 32.41 -55.00 -20.06
N ALA A 63 31.50 -55.97 -19.95
CA ALA A 63 30.32 -55.88 -19.10
C ALA A 63 30.68 -55.68 -17.62
N GLN A 64 31.67 -56.42 -17.09
CA GLN A 64 32.14 -56.24 -15.71
C GLN A 64 32.72 -54.84 -15.46
N ARG A 65 33.48 -54.29 -16.41
CA ARG A 65 33.99 -52.91 -16.32
C ARG A 65 32.88 -51.87 -16.34
N ASN A 66 31.89 -52.05 -17.22
CA ASN A 66 30.74 -51.14 -17.29
C ASN A 66 29.89 -51.18 -16.02
N ILE A 67 29.69 -52.37 -15.43
CA ILE A 67 29.00 -52.52 -14.14
C ILE A 67 29.78 -51.81 -13.02
N MET A 68 31.10 -51.99 -12.95
CA MET A 68 31.93 -51.29 -11.96
C MET A 68 31.89 -49.76 -12.13
N TYR A 69 31.94 -49.28 -13.37
CA TYR A 69 31.85 -47.86 -13.69
C TYR A 69 30.50 -47.26 -13.26
N LEU A 70 29.39 -47.90 -13.61
CA LEU A 70 28.05 -47.47 -13.23
C LEU A 70 27.82 -47.53 -11.72
N ASN A 71 28.36 -48.55 -11.03
CA ASN A 71 28.29 -48.63 -9.58
C ASN A 71 29.09 -47.49 -8.92
N ARG A 72 30.25 -47.11 -9.46
CA ARG A 72 31.03 -45.98 -8.97
C ARG A 72 30.28 -44.65 -9.12
N GLN A 73 29.65 -44.43 -10.28
CA GLN A 73 28.81 -43.25 -10.51
C GLN A 73 27.59 -43.21 -9.57
N ARG A 74 26.97 -44.37 -9.31
CA ARG A 74 25.85 -44.45 -8.35
C ARG A 74 26.26 -44.09 -6.93
N VAL A 75 27.43 -44.57 -6.48
CA VAL A 75 27.95 -44.24 -5.13
C VAL A 75 28.21 -42.75 -5.03
N GLN A 76 28.86 -42.15 -6.03
CA GLN A 76 29.13 -40.72 -6.05
C GLN A 76 27.84 -39.87 -6.03
N ALA A 77 26.83 -40.25 -6.80
CA ALA A 77 25.53 -39.55 -6.79
C ALA A 77 24.78 -39.69 -5.45
N ILE A 78 24.96 -40.82 -4.74
CA ILE A 78 24.38 -41.01 -3.40
C ILE A 78 25.12 -40.14 -2.37
N GLU A 79 26.44 -40.04 -2.45
CA GLU A 79 27.25 -39.17 -1.58
C GLU A 79 26.88 -37.68 -1.76
N GLU A 80 26.74 -37.22 -2.99
CA GLU A 80 26.28 -35.84 -3.30
C GLU A 80 24.87 -35.57 -2.75
N LEU A 81 23.97 -36.55 -2.85
CA LEU A 81 22.60 -36.42 -2.34
C LEU A 81 22.58 -36.36 -0.80
N ASP A 82 23.42 -37.13 -0.13
CA ASP A 82 23.56 -37.09 1.33
C ASP A 82 24.21 -35.78 1.82
N GLU A 83 25.15 -35.19 1.06
CA GLU A 83 25.66 -33.85 1.34
C GLU A 83 24.57 -32.78 1.22
N MET A 84 23.80 -32.78 0.12
CA MET A 84 22.69 -31.83 -0.05
C MET A 84 21.64 -31.97 1.06
N LYS A 85 21.34 -33.19 1.53
CA LYS A 85 20.42 -33.41 2.65
C LYS A 85 20.95 -32.85 3.96
N LYS A 86 22.26 -32.98 4.22
CA LYS A 86 22.88 -32.39 5.41
C LYS A 86 22.85 -30.86 5.36
N GLU A 87 23.10 -30.28 4.18
CA GLU A 87 23.04 -28.84 3.98
C GLU A 87 21.61 -28.31 4.14
N GLN A 88 20.61 -28.98 3.54
CA GLN A 88 19.20 -28.65 3.73
C GLN A 88 18.79 -28.67 5.21
N LYS A 89 19.23 -29.70 5.96
CA LYS A 89 18.94 -29.80 7.39
C LYS A 89 19.60 -28.67 8.20
N SER A 90 20.85 -28.33 7.89
CA SER A 90 21.58 -27.22 8.52
C SER A 90 20.91 -25.87 8.24
N LEU A 91 20.42 -25.65 7.01
CA LEU A 91 19.67 -24.44 6.65
C LEU A 91 18.33 -24.35 7.37
N LEU A 92 17.61 -25.47 7.53
CA LEU A 92 16.39 -25.55 8.34
C LEU A 92 16.64 -25.21 9.81
N GLU A 93 17.68 -25.78 10.41
CA GLU A 93 18.06 -25.48 11.80
C GLU A 93 18.46 -24.00 11.97
N LYS A 94 19.16 -23.40 11.00
CA LYS A 94 19.45 -21.95 11.00
C LYS A 94 18.21 -21.09 10.84
N LEU A 95 17.24 -21.49 10.02
CA LEU A 95 15.96 -20.80 9.87
C LEU A 95 15.18 -20.83 11.18
N GLU A 96 15.04 -21.99 11.83
CA GLU A 96 14.40 -22.08 13.16
C GLU A 96 15.13 -21.24 14.22
N GLN A 97 16.48 -21.18 14.16
CA GLN A 97 17.27 -20.38 15.07
C GLN A 97 17.12 -18.88 14.82
N LEU A 98 16.99 -18.45 13.56
CA LEU A 98 16.70 -17.07 13.19
C LEU A 98 15.26 -16.68 13.55
N GLU A 99 14.28 -17.53 13.28
CA GLU A 99 12.87 -17.32 13.67
C GLU A 99 12.74 -17.19 15.18
N SER A 100 13.38 -18.08 15.97
CA SER A 100 13.37 -18.00 17.43
C SER A 100 14.11 -16.77 17.99
N GLN A 101 15.17 -16.29 17.33
CA GLN A 101 15.85 -15.03 17.69
C GLN A 101 14.99 -13.80 17.35
N THR A 102 14.24 -13.84 16.25
CA THR A 102 13.29 -12.78 15.87
C THR A 102 12.12 -12.71 16.86
N HIS A 103 11.57 -13.86 17.25
CA HIS A 103 10.47 -13.97 18.21
C HIS A 103 10.86 -13.60 19.65
N ALA A 104 12.12 -13.81 20.05
CA ALA A 104 12.58 -13.46 21.40
C ALA A 104 12.84 -11.95 21.62
N SER A 105 12.94 -11.16 20.54
CA SER A 105 13.33 -9.73 20.60
C SER A 105 12.13 -8.76 20.61
N ILE A 106 10.93 -9.21 20.27
CA ILE A 106 9.74 -8.37 20.18
C ILE A 106 8.84 -8.69 21.38
N LYS A 107 8.86 -7.85 22.42
CA LYS A 107 7.69 -7.75 23.30
C LYS A 107 6.55 -7.22 22.43
N GLU A 108 5.64 -8.09 22.02
CA GLU A 108 4.51 -7.69 21.20
C GLU A 108 3.70 -6.59 21.90
N ASP A 109 3.46 -5.51 21.17
CA ASP A 109 2.63 -4.40 21.63
C ASP A 109 1.24 -4.95 22.04
N PRO A 110 0.72 -4.61 23.24
CA PRO A 110 -0.60 -5.09 23.71
C PRO A 110 -1.73 -4.94 22.69
N PHE A 111 -1.70 -3.88 21.88
CA PHE A 111 -2.68 -3.67 20.82
C PHE A 111 -2.56 -4.67 19.67
N SER A 112 -1.35 -5.15 19.36
CA SER A 112 -1.13 -6.21 18.37
C SER A 112 -1.79 -7.52 18.80
N ILE A 113 -1.65 -7.90 20.07
CA ILE A 113 -2.28 -9.11 20.63
C ILE A 113 -3.81 -9.00 20.58
N ILE A 114 -4.36 -7.82 20.91
CA ILE A 114 -5.81 -7.55 20.82
C ILE A 114 -6.30 -7.67 19.38
N SER A 115 -5.58 -7.08 18.43
CA SER A 115 -5.89 -7.14 17.01
C SER A 115 -5.86 -8.58 16.50
N GLU A 116 -4.84 -9.36 16.85
CA GLU A 116 -4.74 -10.78 16.51
C GLU A 116 -5.95 -11.57 17.04
N LEU A 117 -6.30 -11.38 18.32
CA LEU A 117 -7.43 -12.06 18.95
C LEU A 117 -8.76 -11.78 18.23
N LEU A 118 -8.97 -10.54 17.79
CA LEU A 118 -10.17 -10.16 17.04
C LEU A 118 -10.20 -10.81 15.65
N LEU A 119 -9.07 -10.86 14.95
CA LEU A 119 -8.95 -11.53 13.66
C LEU A 119 -9.19 -13.04 13.78
N ARG A 120 -8.72 -13.67 14.87
CA ARG A 120 -8.99 -15.09 15.15
C ARG A 120 -10.47 -15.33 15.43
N ILE A 121 -11.15 -14.46 16.18
CA ILE A 121 -12.62 -14.52 16.36
C ILE A 121 -13.33 -14.42 15.02
N ASP A 122 -12.93 -13.51 14.13
CA ASP A 122 -13.53 -13.34 12.81
C ASP A 122 -13.38 -14.60 11.96
N SER A 123 -12.19 -15.20 11.97
CA SER A 123 -11.96 -16.45 11.26
C SER A 123 -12.82 -17.60 11.79
N MET A 124 -12.98 -17.71 13.11
CA MET A 124 -13.87 -18.71 13.71
C MET A 124 -15.33 -18.50 13.29
N VAL A 125 -15.80 -17.26 13.12
CA VAL A 125 -17.14 -17.00 12.58
C VAL A 125 -17.23 -17.43 11.12
N LEU A 126 -16.25 -17.05 10.30
CA LEU A 126 -16.25 -17.34 8.87
C LEU A 126 -16.10 -18.83 8.54
N THR A 127 -15.44 -19.58 9.41
CA THR A 127 -15.29 -21.05 9.30
C THR A 127 -16.41 -21.83 9.98
N GLY A 128 -17.35 -21.13 10.63
CA GLY A 128 -18.52 -21.74 11.29
C GLY A 128 -18.25 -22.35 12.66
N ILE A 129 -17.08 -22.09 13.26
CA ILE A 129 -16.73 -22.49 14.63
C ILE A 129 -17.54 -21.68 15.65
N LEU A 130 -17.75 -20.38 15.39
CA LEU A 130 -18.50 -19.46 16.25
C LEU A 130 -19.76 -18.94 15.57
N ASP A 131 -20.82 -18.75 16.34
CA ASP A 131 -21.99 -17.99 15.90
C ASP A 131 -21.77 -16.47 16.05
N THR A 132 -22.51 -15.68 15.26
CA THR A 132 -22.33 -14.22 15.21
C THR A 132 -22.69 -13.50 16.51
N ARG A 133 -23.58 -14.07 17.34
CA ARG A 133 -23.99 -13.49 18.63
C ARG A 133 -22.93 -13.76 19.69
N GLU A 134 -22.41 -14.98 19.79
CA GLU A 134 -21.31 -15.33 20.69
C GLU A 134 -20.06 -14.51 20.35
N ALA A 135 -19.70 -14.43 19.06
CA ALA A 135 -18.57 -13.64 18.59
C ALA A 135 -18.71 -12.15 18.94
N SER A 136 -19.90 -11.56 18.83
CA SER A 136 -20.14 -10.17 19.25
C SER A 136 -19.90 -9.97 20.75
N GLY A 137 -20.25 -10.95 21.57
CA GLY A 137 -19.94 -10.96 23.01
C GLY A 137 -18.44 -11.01 23.28
N PHE A 138 -17.69 -11.86 22.57
CA PHE A 138 -16.23 -11.96 22.71
C PHE A 138 -15.50 -10.71 22.22
N ARG A 139 -15.86 -10.15 21.05
CA ARG A 139 -15.28 -8.87 20.60
C ARG A 139 -15.48 -7.78 21.65
N SER A 140 -16.70 -7.67 22.19
CA SER A 140 -16.98 -6.72 23.27
C SER A 140 -16.11 -6.97 24.51
N LEU A 141 -15.88 -8.23 24.89
CA LEU A 141 -15.06 -8.58 26.04
C LEU A 141 -13.59 -8.18 25.85
N VAL A 142 -13.04 -8.48 24.67
CA VAL A 142 -11.66 -8.15 24.27
C VAL A 142 -11.44 -6.64 24.34
N ILE A 143 -12.37 -5.86 23.79
CA ILE A 143 -12.31 -4.39 23.77
C ILE A 143 -12.37 -3.80 25.18
N ASN A 144 -13.26 -4.31 26.04
CA ASN A 144 -13.50 -3.71 27.36
C ASN A 144 -12.38 -3.95 28.37
N THR A 145 -11.49 -4.91 28.13
CA THR A 145 -10.51 -5.40 29.12
C THR A 145 -9.06 -5.01 28.75
N SER A 146 -8.92 -4.08 27.80
CA SER A 146 -7.80 -3.80 26.88
C SER A 146 -6.35 -3.67 27.40
N LEU A 147 -6.06 -3.75 28.70
CA LEU A 147 -4.67 -3.76 29.19
C LEU A 147 -4.30 -5.02 29.99
N ASN A 148 -5.26 -5.70 30.61
CA ASN A 148 -4.98 -6.97 31.30
C ASN A 148 -5.04 -8.17 30.35
N VAL A 149 -5.80 -8.10 29.24
CA VAL A 149 -5.97 -9.23 28.30
C VAL A 149 -4.68 -9.55 27.56
N ALA A 150 -3.89 -8.55 27.18
CA ALA A 150 -2.62 -8.79 26.50
C ALA A 150 -1.69 -9.71 27.32
N ASP A 151 -1.64 -9.53 28.65
CA ASP A 151 -0.85 -10.39 29.54
C ASP A 151 -1.35 -11.85 29.59
N TYR A 152 -2.67 -12.06 29.48
CA TYR A 152 -3.25 -13.42 29.42
C TYR A 152 -3.05 -14.11 28.07
N PHE A 153 -2.80 -13.34 27.01
CA PHE A 153 -2.73 -13.80 25.62
C PHE A 153 -1.36 -13.52 24.96
N ALA A 154 -0.29 -13.32 25.74
CA ALA A 154 1.05 -13.02 25.23
C ALA A 154 1.66 -14.10 24.30
N ASP A 155 1.09 -15.31 24.29
CA ASP A 155 1.46 -16.46 23.47
C ASP A 155 0.38 -16.84 22.44
N ILE A 156 -0.52 -15.90 22.08
CA ILE A 156 -1.71 -16.15 21.25
C ILE A 156 -1.41 -16.86 19.92
N ILE A 157 -0.29 -16.52 19.28
CA ILE A 157 0.10 -17.08 17.98
C ILE A 157 0.25 -18.61 18.04
N SER A 158 0.68 -19.14 19.19
CA SER A 158 0.87 -20.58 19.42
C SER A 158 -0.40 -21.33 19.84
N LYS A 159 -1.50 -20.61 20.14
CA LYS A 159 -2.73 -21.21 20.66
C LYS A 159 -3.68 -21.63 19.54
N SER A 160 -4.30 -22.78 19.73
CA SER A 160 -5.40 -23.24 18.90
C SER A 160 -6.68 -22.44 19.15
N ASP A 161 -7.61 -22.47 18.19
CA ASP A 161 -8.92 -21.79 18.32
C ASP A 161 -9.68 -22.25 19.57
N ALA A 162 -9.61 -23.55 19.90
CA ALA A 162 -10.27 -24.11 21.07
C ALA A 162 -9.70 -23.59 22.40
N GLU A 163 -8.38 -23.40 22.48
CA GLU A 163 -7.71 -22.86 23.67
C GLU A 163 -8.04 -21.38 23.85
N ILE A 164 -8.04 -20.61 22.76
CA ILE A 164 -8.44 -19.20 22.77
C ILE A 164 -9.88 -19.06 23.28
N LEU A 165 -10.80 -19.88 22.78
CA LEU A 165 -12.21 -19.87 23.21
C LEU A 165 -12.38 -20.25 24.68
N ALA A 166 -11.66 -21.28 25.14
CA ALA A 166 -11.68 -21.67 26.54
C ALA A 166 -11.23 -20.50 27.43
N GLN A 167 -10.14 -19.82 27.06
CA GLN A 167 -9.63 -18.67 27.81
C GLN A 167 -10.58 -17.48 27.77
N LEU A 168 -11.13 -17.12 26.61
CA LEU A 168 -12.12 -16.04 26.47
C LEU A 168 -13.34 -16.27 27.37
N ARG A 169 -13.81 -17.51 27.51
CA ARG A 169 -14.93 -17.86 28.39
C ARG A 169 -14.61 -17.72 29.88
N HIS A 170 -13.34 -17.79 30.26
CA HIS A 170 -12.89 -17.61 31.65
C HIS A 170 -12.63 -16.14 32.03
N VAL A 171 -12.44 -15.24 31.06
CA VAL A 171 -12.23 -13.82 31.33
C VAL A 171 -13.53 -13.20 31.87
N SER A 172 -13.49 -12.80 33.15
CA SER A 172 -14.64 -12.18 33.82
C SER A 172 -14.74 -10.69 33.47
N ASN A 173 -15.93 -10.27 33.05
CA ASN A 173 -16.22 -8.92 32.56
C ASN A 173 -16.03 -7.87 33.67
N LYS A 174 -14.92 -7.12 33.64
CA LYS A 174 -14.68 -5.99 34.54
C LYS A 174 -14.78 -4.67 33.76
N LYS A 175 -15.89 -3.97 34.01
CA LYS A 175 -16.20 -2.58 33.62
C LYS A 175 -16.28 -2.33 32.10
N LYS A 176 -17.42 -1.80 31.66
CA LYS A 176 -17.67 -1.41 30.27
C LYS A 176 -16.93 -0.11 29.94
N MET A 177 -15.92 -0.16 29.07
CA MET A 177 -15.39 1.03 28.40
C MET A 177 -16.37 1.44 27.29
N LYS A 178 -16.57 2.75 27.10
CA LYS A 178 -17.43 3.30 26.04
C LYS A 178 -16.56 3.66 24.83
N GLY A 179 -15.99 2.65 24.17
CA GLY A 179 -15.30 2.81 22.88
C GLY A 179 -16.25 2.54 21.72
N PHE A 180 -16.01 3.18 20.57
CA PHE A 180 -16.70 2.85 19.32
C PHE A 180 -15.97 1.72 18.60
N HIS A 181 -16.72 0.90 17.85
CA HIS A 181 -16.17 0.01 16.84
C HIS A 181 -16.15 0.71 15.48
N ILE A 182 -14.96 0.96 14.96
CA ILE A 182 -14.69 1.74 13.75
C ILE A 182 -13.99 0.82 12.76
N ILE A 183 -14.52 0.71 11.55
CA ILE A 183 -13.88 0.01 10.44
C ILE A 183 -13.58 1.02 9.34
N HIS A 184 -12.31 1.21 9.04
CA HIS A 184 -11.89 1.95 7.86
C HIS A 184 -11.97 1.05 6.63
N ILE A 185 -12.61 1.54 5.56
CA ILE A 185 -12.50 0.95 4.22
C ILE A 185 -11.69 1.97 3.41
N CYS A 186 -10.47 1.62 3.06
CA CYS A 186 -9.55 2.50 2.37
C CYS A 186 -8.76 1.76 1.29
N THR A 187 -8.02 2.53 0.49
CA THR A 187 -7.13 2.04 -0.57
C THR A 187 -5.67 2.04 -0.15
N GLU A 188 -5.33 2.73 0.94
CA GLU A 188 -3.96 2.92 1.39
C GLU A 188 -3.87 2.82 2.92
N MET A 189 -2.74 2.31 3.39
CA MET A 189 -2.36 2.23 4.81
C MET A 189 -0.85 2.08 4.90
N GLU A 190 -0.21 2.92 5.69
CA GLU A 190 1.24 2.84 5.91
C GLU A 190 1.58 1.76 6.95
N PRO A 191 2.64 0.95 6.75
CA PRO A 191 3.60 0.95 5.64
C PRO A 191 3.26 -0.04 4.50
N VAL A 192 2.08 -0.67 4.52
CA VAL A 192 1.77 -1.82 3.65
C VAL A 192 1.40 -1.42 2.22
N ALA A 193 0.69 -0.30 2.04
CA ALA A 193 0.26 0.25 0.77
C ALA A 193 0.28 1.78 0.87
N SER A 194 1.37 2.41 0.41
CA SER A 194 1.59 3.86 0.54
C SER A 194 1.90 4.50 -0.82
N VAL A 195 1.01 5.40 -1.26
CA VAL A 195 1.16 6.21 -2.48
C VAL A 195 1.10 7.69 -2.16
N GLY A 196 0.16 8.10 -1.31
CA GLY A 196 -0.04 9.48 -0.89
C GLY A 196 -0.35 9.60 0.59
N SER A 197 -0.89 10.75 0.95
CA SER A 197 -1.13 11.08 2.36
C SER A 197 -2.27 10.31 3.02
N LEU A 198 -3.06 9.54 2.26
CA LEU A 198 -4.11 8.70 2.82
C LEU A 198 -3.53 7.59 3.70
N ALA A 199 -2.42 7.00 3.26
CA ALA A 199 -1.76 5.91 3.95
C ALA A 199 -1.39 6.30 5.39
N SER A 200 -0.66 7.41 5.52
CA SER A 200 -0.19 7.92 6.81
C SER A 200 -1.35 8.41 7.67
N TYR A 201 -2.38 9.02 7.07
CA TYR A 201 -3.58 9.44 7.80
C TYR A 201 -4.32 8.25 8.42
N VAL A 202 -4.61 7.21 7.64
CA VAL A 202 -5.34 6.03 8.13
C VAL A 202 -4.58 5.36 9.25
N THR A 203 -3.27 5.14 9.08
CA THR A 203 -2.42 4.51 10.11
C THR A 203 -2.38 5.35 11.39
N SER A 204 -2.08 6.64 11.28
CA SER A 204 -1.96 7.54 12.44
C SER A 204 -3.29 7.70 13.17
N LEU A 205 -4.38 7.94 12.43
CA LEU A 205 -5.71 8.08 13.01
C LEU A 205 -6.15 6.80 13.71
N SER A 206 -5.92 5.64 13.08
CA SER A 206 -6.31 4.34 13.65
C SER A 206 -5.63 4.11 14.99
N HIS A 207 -4.34 4.39 15.06
CA HIS A 207 -3.55 4.26 16.27
C HIS A 207 -3.98 5.23 17.38
N VAL A 208 -4.23 6.50 17.04
CA VAL A 208 -4.75 7.49 18.02
C VAL A 208 -6.13 7.07 18.53
N LEU A 209 -7.04 6.68 17.66
CA LEU A 209 -8.38 6.21 18.04
C LEU A 209 -8.31 4.97 18.95
N GLN A 210 -7.41 4.03 18.67
CA GLN A 210 -7.20 2.84 19.48
C GLN A 210 -6.66 3.18 20.87
N ARG A 211 -5.69 4.10 20.97
CA ARG A 211 -5.19 4.64 22.25
C ARG A 211 -6.26 5.35 23.06
N HIS A 212 -7.26 5.94 22.40
CA HIS A 212 -8.45 6.50 23.04
C HIS A 212 -9.52 5.46 23.42
N GLY A 213 -9.22 4.17 23.30
CA GLY A 213 -10.06 3.07 23.75
C GLY A 213 -11.12 2.62 22.75
N ASN A 214 -11.00 3.01 21.48
CA ASN A 214 -11.87 2.53 20.41
C ASN A 214 -11.32 1.23 19.81
N LEU A 215 -12.21 0.41 19.27
CA LEU A 215 -11.80 -0.68 18.39
C LEU A 215 -11.67 -0.14 16.97
N VAL A 216 -10.49 -0.25 16.38
CA VAL A 216 -10.23 0.16 15.01
C VAL A 216 -9.73 -1.02 14.19
N GLU A 217 -10.31 -1.20 13.03
CA GLU A 217 -9.88 -2.18 12.03
C GLU A 217 -9.81 -1.52 10.66
N VAL A 218 -8.99 -2.08 9.77
CA VAL A 218 -8.80 -1.57 8.40
C VAL A 218 -9.07 -2.68 7.40
N ILE A 219 -9.83 -2.38 6.35
CA ILE A 219 -10.05 -3.25 5.20
C ILE A 219 -9.37 -2.62 3.98
N LEU A 220 -8.53 -3.39 3.30
CA LEU A 220 -7.75 -2.99 2.12
C LEU A 220 -7.90 -4.00 0.98
N PRO A 221 -7.65 -3.61 -0.28
CA PRO A 221 -7.43 -4.56 -1.35
C PRO A 221 -6.12 -5.34 -1.14
N MET A 222 -6.10 -6.61 -1.56
CA MET A 222 -4.86 -7.39 -1.62
C MET A 222 -4.06 -7.01 -2.87
N TYR A 223 -3.29 -5.92 -2.80
CA TYR A 223 -2.41 -5.49 -3.89
C TYR A 223 -1.23 -6.44 -4.08
N ALA A 224 -0.75 -6.59 -5.31
CA ALA A 224 0.50 -7.31 -5.59
C ALA A 224 1.75 -6.61 -5.04
N THR A 225 1.68 -5.29 -4.83
CA THR A 225 2.77 -4.45 -4.34
C THR A 225 2.73 -4.20 -2.83
N LEU A 226 1.95 -4.99 -2.08
CA LEU A 226 1.93 -4.89 -0.62
C LEU A 226 3.32 -5.16 -0.04
N ASN A 227 3.74 -4.34 0.92
CA ASN A 227 4.89 -4.64 1.76
C ASN A 227 4.52 -5.72 2.79
N LEU A 228 4.62 -6.99 2.38
CA LEU A 228 4.23 -8.14 3.19
C LEU A 228 5.06 -8.29 4.47
N GLU A 229 6.32 -7.84 4.47
CA GLU A 229 7.21 -7.90 5.63
C GLU A 229 6.72 -7.02 6.79
N SER A 230 5.90 -6.01 6.47
CA SER A 230 5.32 -5.12 7.48
C SER A 230 3.96 -5.60 8.01
N ILE A 231 3.51 -6.80 7.61
CA ILE A 231 2.27 -7.41 8.09
C ILE A 231 2.63 -8.56 9.02
N ASN A 232 2.37 -8.39 10.31
CA ASN A 232 2.56 -9.44 11.29
C ASN A 232 1.45 -10.48 11.15
N SER A 233 1.81 -11.75 11.28
CA SER A 233 0.87 -12.88 11.29
C SER A 233 -0.08 -12.89 10.08
N LEU A 234 0.39 -12.58 8.87
CA LEU A 234 -0.46 -12.62 7.67
C LEU A 234 -0.89 -14.06 7.34
N TRP A 235 -2.20 -14.30 7.25
CA TRP A 235 -2.73 -15.62 6.89
C TRP A 235 -4.05 -15.55 6.12
N GLU A 236 -4.35 -16.60 5.35
CA GLU A 236 -5.62 -16.74 4.61
C GLU A 236 -6.67 -17.48 5.45
N ILE A 237 -7.82 -16.86 5.65
CA ILE A 237 -8.99 -17.52 6.23
C ILE A 237 -9.54 -18.53 5.22
N LYS A 238 -9.51 -19.82 5.57
CA LYS A 238 -9.97 -20.93 4.72
C LYS A 238 -11.50 -21.07 4.74
N ALA A 239 -12.18 -20.07 4.18
CA ALA A 239 -13.63 -20.04 4.01
C ALA A 239 -14.02 -19.63 2.58
N GLU A 240 -15.21 -20.03 2.14
CA GLU A 240 -15.74 -19.58 0.85
C GLU A 240 -16.45 -18.23 0.98
N PHE A 241 -15.91 -17.22 0.30
CA PHE A 241 -16.45 -15.88 0.35
C PHE A 241 -16.82 -15.38 -1.04
N PHE A 242 -18.10 -15.04 -1.24
CA PHE A 242 -18.62 -14.57 -2.53
C PHE A 242 -19.18 -13.14 -2.46
N SER A 243 -18.91 -12.33 -3.46
CA SER A 243 -19.47 -10.98 -3.61
C SER A 243 -20.16 -10.85 -4.95
N TYR A 244 -21.25 -10.08 -5.00
CA TYR A 244 -21.91 -9.78 -6.27
C TYR A 244 -21.03 -8.82 -7.09
N PHE A 245 -20.82 -9.16 -8.36
CA PHE A 245 -20.32 -8.22 -9.35
C PHE A 245 -20.81 -8.61 -10.75
N ASP A 246 -21.19 -7.63 -11.56
CA ASP A 246 -21.56 -7.77 -12.97
C ASP A 246 -22.54 -8.92 -13.27
N GLY A 247 -23.61 -9.00 -12.46
CA GLY A 247 -24.70 -9.98 -12.66
C GLY A 247 -24.47 -11.34 -12.00
N GLN A 248 -23.33 -11.59 -11.35
CA GLN A 248 -23.01 -12.90 -10.78
C GLN A 248 -22.24 -12.82 -9.45
N LEU A 249 -22.13 -13.95 -8.76
CA LEU A 249 -21.36 -14.07 -7.53
C LEU A 249 -19.93 -14.51 -7.82
N HIS A 250 -18.95 -13.75 -7.34
CA HIS A 250 -17.52 -14.03 -7.52
C HIS A 250 -16.85 -14.37 -6.21
N ARG A 251 -16.02 -15.40 -6.22
CA ARG A 251 -15.23 -15.82 -5.07
C ARG A 251 -14.10 -14.83 -4.77
N ASN A 252 -13.82 -14.64 -3.49
CA ASN A 252 -12.65 -13.94 -2.96
C ASN A 252 -11.90 -14.84 -1.97
N ARG A 253 -10.62 -14.54 -1.79
CA ARG A 253 -9.82 -14.96 -0.64
C ARG A 253 -9.76 -13.81 0.35
N ILE A 254 -9.85 -14.14 1.63
CA ILE A 254 -9.77 -13.18 2.73
C ILE A 254 -8.48 -13.46 3.47
N TRP A 255 -7.62 -12.45 3.52
CA TRP A 255 -6.38 -12.49 4.28
C TRP A 255 -6.50 -11.56 5.48
N THR A 256 -5.86 -11.92 6.58
CA THR A 256 -5.86 -11.12 7.81
C THR A 256 -4.47 -11.07 8.39
N GLY A 257 -4.12 -9.94 8.99
CA GLY A 257 -2.87 -9.75 9.71
C GLY A 257 -2.89 -8.44 10.51
N VAL A 258 -1.82 -8.17 11.24
CA VAL A 258 -1.71 -6.98 12.08
C VAL A 258 -0.67 -6.02 11.49
N VAL A 259 -1.05 -4.75 11.31
CA VAL A 259 -0.19 -3.69 10.78
C VAL A 259 -0.10 -2.58 11.82
N ASN A 260 1.09 -2.34 12.36
CA ASN A 260 1.33 -1.35 13.43
C ASN A 260 0.31 -1.43 14.59
N GLY A 261 0.00 -2.65 15.05
CA GLY A 261 -0.97 -2.89 16.13
C GLY A 261 -2.45 -2.82 15.73
N ILE A 262 -2.76 -2.53 14.46
CA ILE A 262 -4.12 -2.43 13.93
C ILE A 262 -4.47 -3.70 13.14
N ALA A 263 -5.65 -4.27 13.42
CA ALA A 263 -6.18 -5.40 12.67
C ALA A 263 -6.49 -5.00 11.22
N ALA A 264 -5.85 -5.68 10.26
CA ALA A 264 -6.02 -5.44 8.84
C ALA A 264 -6.62 -6.68 8.15
N THR A 265 -7.61 -6.45 7.29
CA THR A 265 -8.20 -7.46 6.41
C THR A 265 -7.94 -7.09 4.96
N PHE A 266 -7.43 -8.04 4.18
CA PHE A 266 -7.16 -7.86 2.76
C PHE A 266 -8.08 -8.74 1.91
N ILE A 267 -8.75 -8.13 0.94
CA ILE A 267 -9.68 -8.81 0.03
C ILE A 267 -9.00 -9.06 -1.30
N GLN A 268 -8.88 -10.34 -1.69
CA GLN A 268 -8.31 -10.75 -2.96
C GLN A 268 -9.39 -11.37 -3.86
N PRO A 269 -9.80 -10.72 -4.96
CA PRO A 269 -10.70 -11.33 -5.94
C PRO A 269 -10.04 -12.54 -6.61
N VAL A 270 -10.76 -13.66 -6.74
CA VAL A 270 -10.23 -14.86 -7.43
C VAL A 270 -10.39 -14.75 -8.94
N TYR A 271 -11.59 -14.38 -9.41
CA TYR A 271 -11.88 -14.25 -10.84
C TYR A 271 -11.30 -12.97 -11.44
N TYR A 272 -11.46 -11.84 -10.74
CA TYR A 272 -10.89 -10.55 -11.12
C TYR A 272 -9.52 -10.33 -10.48
N SER A 273 -8.67 -11.35 -10.47
CA SER A 273 -7.35 -11.28 -9.82
C SER A 273 -6.46 -10.16 -10.38
N SER A 274 -6.66 -9.78 -11.65
CA SER A 274 -5.99 -8.64 -12.28
C SER A 274 -6.40 -7.27 -11.73
N PHE A 275 -7.50 -7.14 -10.97
CA PHE A 275 -7.91 -5.85 -10.40
C PHE A 275 -6.86 -5.28 -9.45
N PHE A 276 -6.22 -6.10 -8.63
CA PHE A 276 -5.21 -5.62 -7.67
C PHE A 276 -3.83 -6.25 -7.88
N ASN A 277 -3.69 -7.09 -8.91
CA ASN A 277 -2.40 -7.57 -9.39
C ASN A 277 -1.82 -6.62 -10.45
N THR A 278 -1.59 -5.38 -10.04
CA THR A 278 -1.07 -4.27 -10.87
C THR A 278 0.11 -3.60 -10.20
N GLU A 279 0.96 -2.94 -10.98
CA GLU A 279 2.15 -2.22 -10.48
C GLU A 279 1.78 -1.00 -9.61
N ASN A 280 0.75 -0.26 -9.99
CA ASN A 280 0.28 0.91 -9.28
C ASN A 280 -1.05 0.66 -8.56
N ILE A 281 -1.34 1.48 -7.54
CA ILE A 281 -2.63 1.45 -6.85
C ILE A 281 -3.71 2.13 -7.70
N TYR A 282 -3.41 3.28 -8.32
CA TYR A 282 -4.36 4.10 -9.09
C TYR A 282 -3.87 4.35 -10.52
N GLY A 283 -4.71 5.04 -11.30
CA GLY A 283 -4.38 5.56 -12.62
C GLY A 283 -4.78 4.64 -13.77
N TYR A 284 -5.63 3.64 -13.49
CA TYR A 284 -6.09 2.72 -14.51
C TYR A 284 -7.47 3.12 -15.04
N PRO A 285 -7.76 2.90 -16.34
CA PRO A 285 -9.06 3.22 -16.92
C PRO A 285 -10.24 2.49 -16.26
N ASN A 286 -9.98 1.40 -15.55
CA ASN A 286 -10.98 0.59 -14.85
C ASN A 286 -10.96 0.78 -13.32
N ASP A 287 -10.42 1.90 -12.81
CA ASP A 287 -10.37 2.17 -11.36
C ASP A 287 -11.77 2.15 -10.73
N PHE A 288 -12.79 2.62 -11.44
CA PHE A 288 -14.17 2.52 -10.96
C PHE A 288 -14.59 1.07 -10.71
N GLU A 289 -14.38 0.16 -11.66
CA GLU A 289 -14.72 -1.26 -11.55
C GLU A 289 -13.93 -1.92 -10.41
N ARG A 290 -12.64 -1.61 -10.29
CA ARG A 290 -11.75 -2.13 -9.23
C ARG A 290 -12.29 -1.75 -7.85
N PHE A 291 -12.49 -0.46 -7.61
CA PHE A 291 -12.86 0.03 -6.29
C PHE A 291 -14.34 -0.17 -5.94
N SER A 292 -15.23 -0.25 -6.93
CA SER A 292 -16.63 -0.65 -6.70
C SER A 292 -16.76 -2.13 -6.34
N TYR A 293 -15.97 -3.02 -6.97
CA TYR A 293 -15.86 -4.42 -6.57
C TYR A 293 -15.38 -4.53 -5.12
N PHE A 294 -14.28 -3.84 -4.80
CA PHE A 294 -13.70 -3.86 -3.45
C PHE A 294 -14.65 -3.31 -2.39
N SER A 295 -15.32 -2.18 -2.66
CA SER A 295 -16.31 -1.60 -1.76
C SER A 295 -17.46 -2.57 -1.47
N ARG A 296 -17.96 -3.25 -2.52
CA ARG A 296 -18.99 -4.26 -2.38
C ARG A 296 -18.52 -5.47 -1.55
N ALA A 297 -17.35 -6.00 -1.86
CA ALA A 297 -16.78 -7.13 -1.16
C ALA A 297 -16.47 -6.82 0.32
N SER A 298 -16.07 -5.59 0.64
CA SER A 298 -15.84 -5.13 2.01
C SER A 298 -17.11 -5.18 2.85
N LEU A 299 -18.23 -4.70 2.31
CA LEU A 299 -19.53 -4.78 2.99
C LEU A 299 -20.04 -6.22 3.14
N ASP A 300 -19.87 -7.06 2.11
CA ASP A 300 -20.17 -8.49 2.20
C ASP A 300 -19.31 -9.17 3.30
N TYR A 301 -18.07 -8.74 3.51
CA TYR A 301 -17.17 -9.28 4.54
C TYR A 301 -17.61 -8.87 5.94
N ILE A 302 -17.91 -7.58 6.14
CA ILE A 302 -18.44 -7.06 7.42
C ILE A 302 -19.70 -7.84 7.81
N LEU A 303 -20.63 -8.03 6.86
CA LEU A 303 -21.88 -8.73 7.12
C LEU A 303 -21.64 -10.22 7.47
N LYS A 304 -20.85 -10.95 6.69
CA LYS A 304 -20.64 -12.40 6.87
C LYS A 304 -19.77 -12.74 8.09
N SER A 305 -18.85 -11.87 8.46
CA SER A 305 -18.10 -11.98 9.72
C SER A 305 -18.96 -11.63 10.95
N GLY A 306 -20.22 -11.19 10.74
CA GLY A 306 -21.14 -10.82 11.80
C GLY A 306 -20.72 -9.56 12.55
N LYS A 307 -19.86 -8.72 11.95
CA LYS A 307 -19.42 -7.45 12.52
C LYS A 307 -20.58 -6.46 12.50
N LYS A 308 -20.63 -5.60 13.52
CA LYS A 308 -21.62 -4.53 13.66
C LYS A 308 -20.91 -3.26 14.11
N PRO A 309 -20.08 -2.67 13.23
CA PRO A 309 -19.35 -1.46 13.58
C PRO A 309 -20.33 -0.33 13.90
N ASP A 310 -19.96 0.52 14.85
CA ASP A 310 -20.67 1.78 15.08
C ASP A 310 -20.44 2.74 13.90
N VAL A 311 -19.23 2.73 13.34
CA VAL A 311 -18.81 3.59 12.23
C VAL A 311 -18.10 2.79 11.14
N ILE A 312 -18.57 2.94 9.90
CA ILE A 312 -17.78 2.63 8.70
C ILE A 312 -17.20 3.95 8.20
N HIS A 313 -15.87 4.05 8.22
CA HIS A 313 -15.16 5.26 7.80
C HIS A 313 -14.56 5.04 6.42
N ILE A 314 -15.10 5.75 5.44
CA ILE A 314 -14.71 5.69 4.04
C ILE A 314 -13.91 6.93 3.65
N HIS A 315 -13.07 6.79 2.64
CA HIS A 315 -12.10 7.80 2.24
C HIS A 315 -12.12 8.04 0.73
N ASN A 316 -12.10 9.33 0.37
CA ASN A 316 -12.03 9.82 -1.01
C ASN A 316 -13.10 9.19 -1.93
N TRP A 317 -12.96 9.32 -3.25
CA TRP A 317 -13.96 8.86 -4.19
C TRP A 317 -13.96 7.33 -4.33
N GLU A 318 -12.79 6.71 -4.14
CA GLU A 318 -12.52 5.29 -4.37
C GLU A 318 -13.45 4.40 -3.53
N THR A 319 -13.73 4.81 -2.30
CA THR A 319 -14.63 4.07 -1.39
C THR A 319 -15.96 4.77 -1.15
N SER A 320 -16.22 5.91 -1.81
CA SER A 320 -17.47 6.66 -1.64
C SER A 320 -18.73 5.89 -2.06
N ILE A 321 -18.59 4.92 -2.99
CA ILE A 321 -19.69 4.06 -3.42
C ILE A 321 -20.22 3.13 -2.32
N VAL A 322 -19.44 2.92 -1.23
CA VAL A 322 -19.91 2.24 -0.01
C VAL A 322 -21.18 2.91 0.53
N GLY A 323 -21.30 4.23 0.42
CA GLY A 323 -22.48 5.00 0.87
C GLY A 323 -23.80 4.43 0.34
N PRO A 324 -24.09 4.56 -0.97
CA PRO A 324 -25.31 4.01 -1.55
C PRO A 324 -25.41 2.48 -1.41
N LEU A 325 -24.31 1.73 -1.56
CA LEU A 325 -24.32 0.27 -1.34
C LEU A 325 -24.84 -0.08 0.04
N PHE A 326 -24.33 0.59 1.07
CA PHE A 326 -24.71 0.34 2.46
C PHE A 326 -26.20 0.59 2.67
N TRP A 327 -26.72 1.75 2.27
CA TRP A 327 -28.12 2.10 2.55
C TRP A 327 -29.13 1.31 1.73
N ASP A 328 -28.84 1.04 0.47
CA ASP A 328 -29.78 0.35 -0.42
C ASP A 328 -29.78 -1.18 -0.21
N ILE A 329 -28.65 -1.75 0.24
CA ILE A 329 -28.46 -3.20 0.28
C ILE A 329 -28.19 -3.72 1.71
N PHE A 330 -27.28 -3.11 2.47
CA PHE A 330 -26.74 -3.74 3.69
C PHE A 330 -27.37 -3.27 5.00
N ALA A 331 -27.88 -2.04 5.09
CA ALA A 331 -28.38 -1.46 6.34
C ALA A 331 -29.48 -2.35 6.99
N ASN A 332 -30.39 -2.89 6.18
CA ASN A 332 -31.48 -3.74 6.65
C ASN A 332 -31.07 -5.19 6.96
N GLN A 333 -29.80 -5.56 6.76
CA GLN A 333 -29.27 -6.90 7.03
C GLN A 333 -28.59 -7.00 8.41
N GLY A 334 -28.94 -6.11 9.34
CA GLY A 334 -28.40 -6.09 10.71
C GLY A 334 -27.36 -5.01 10.97
N LEU A 335 -27.16 -4.09 10.03
CA LEU A 335 -26.24 -2.95 10.13
C LEU A 335 -26.96 -1.59 10.29
N ALA A 336 -28.27 -1.57 10.54
CA ALA A 336 -29.07 -0.34 10.55
C ALA A 336 -28.61 0.73 11.57
N ALA A 337 -27.90 0.31 12.63
CA ALA A 337 -27.33 1.21 13.63
C ALA A 337 -25.99 1.83 13.20
N THR A 338 -25.26 1.19 12.28
CA THR A 338 -23.97 1.65 11.78
C THR A 338 -24.13 2.99 11.06
N ARG A 339 -23.16 3.88 11.27
CA ARG A 339 -23.09 5.18 10.61
C ARG A 339 -21.91 5.23 9.66
N ILE A 340 -22.04 6.02 8.59
CA ILE A 340 -21.00 6.22 7.60
C ILE A 340 -20.35 7.59 7.81
N LEU A 341 -19.04 7.62 7.90
CA LEU A 341 -18.22 8.82 7.91
C LEU A 341 -17.39 8.85 6.64
N LEU A 342 -17.47 9.91 5.85
CA LEU A 342 -16.57 10.16 4.72
C LEU A 342 -15.48 11.14 5.13
N THR A 343 -14.24 10.88 4.72
CA THR A 343 -13.16 11.87 4.72
C THR A 343 -12.63 12.07 3.31
N CYS A 344 -12.55 13.33 2.88
CA CYS A 344 -12.01 13.74 1.60
C CYS A 344 -10.70 14.49 1.83
N GLN A 345 -9.60 14.01 1.24
CA GLN A 345 -8.32 14.72 1.22
C GLN A 345 -8.30 15.86 0.20
N GLY A 346 -9.26 15.84 -0.73
CA GLY A 346 -9.50 16.88 -1.71
C GLY A 346 -10.79 16.60 -2.45
N LEU A 347 -11.25 17.59 -3.22
CA LEU A 347 -12.50 17.50 -4.00
C LEU A 347 -12.24 17.47 -5.51
N LYS A 348 -10.97 17.44 -5.95
CA LYS A 348 -10.58 17.42 -7.36
C LYS A 348 -10.82 16.05 -8.01
N SER A 349 -10.45 14.97 -7.32
CA SER A 349 -10.64 13.59 -7.78
C SER A 349 -12.04 13.09 -7.41
N GLN A 350 -12.96 13.10 -8.37
CA GLN A 350 -14.38 12.83 -8.10
C GLN A 350 -14.90 11.51 -8.69
N CYS A 351 -14.22 10.98 -9.72
CA CYS A 351 -14.64 9.88 -10.58
C CYS A 351 -16.04 10.09 -11.20
N LEU A 352 -16.07 10.38 -12.50
CA LEU A 352 -17.30 10.54 -13.28
C LEU A 352 -17.49 9.36 -14.20
N GLU A 353 -18.65 8.69 -14.11
CA GLU A 353 -18.89 7.43 -14.80
C GLU A 353 -20.28 7.35 -15.44
N GLN A 354 -20.43 6.40 -16.36
CA GLN A 354 -21.74 6.12 -16.94
C GLN A 354 -22.66 5.47 -15.90
N PRO A 355 -23.92 5.92 -15.77
CA PRO A 355 -24.86 5.42 -14.75
C PRO A 355 -25.00 3.89 -14.75
N ASP A 356 -25.02 3.27 -15.93
CA ASP A 356 -25.20 1.81 -16.07
C ASP A 356 -24.11 1.00 -15.35
N LYS A 357 -22.90 1.55 -15.19
CA LYS A 357 -21.83 0.89 -14.45
C LYS A 357 -22.17 0.66 -12.98
N LEU A 358 -23.10 1.41 -12.39
CA LEU A 358 -23.57 1.18 -11.01
C LEU A 358 -24.17 -0.22 -10.84
N ALA A 359 -24.80 -0.77 -11.88
CA ALA A 359 -25.38 -2.11 -11.86
C ALA A 359 -24.33 -3.22 -11.64
N MET A 360 -23.07 -2.97 -11.99
CA MET A 360 -21.97 -3.92 -11.77
C MET A 360 -21.82 -4.26 -10.29
N CYS A 361 -21.97 -3.30 -9.37
CA CYS A 361 -21.89 -3.57 -7.92
C CYS A 361 -23.24 -3.89 -7.24
N GLY A 362 -24.30 -3.97 -8.05
CA GLY A 362 -25.65 -4.36 -7.62
C GLY A 362 -26.55 -3.18 -7.25
N LEU A 363 -26.15 -1.95 -7.59
CA LEU A 363 -26.97 -0.76 -7.43
C LEU A 363 -27.91 -0.57 -8.62
N ASP A 364 -29.00 0.16 -8.42
CA ASP A 364 -30.01 0.45 -9.45
C ASP A 364 -29.72 1.83 -10.11
N PRO A 365 -29.22 1.86 -11.37
CA PRO A 365 -28.88 3.12 -12.03
C PRO A 365 -30.03 4.11 -12.09
N ALA A 366 -31.25 3.65 -12.37
CA ALA A 366 -32.42 4.52 -12.55
C ALA A 366 -32.82 5.22 -11.24
N LYS A 367 -32.60 4.57 -10.09
CA LYS A 367 -32.85 5.18 -8.78
C LYS A 367 -31.78 6.18 -8.36
N LEU A 368 -30.53 5.97 -8.78
CA LEU A 368 -29.38 6.73 -8.31
C LEU A 368 -28.95 7.85 -9.26
N HIS A 369 -29.25 7.75 -10.55
CA HIS A 369 -28.96 8.79 -11.54
C HIS A 369 -29.99 9.93 -11.47
N ARG A 370 -29.98 10.63 -10.34
CA ARG A 370 -30.83 11.78 -10.06
C ARG A 370 -30.01 12.91 -9.46
N HIS A 371 -30.50 14.13 -9.66
CA HIS A 371 -29.84 15.36 -9.19
C HIS A 371 -29.60 15.37 -7.67
N ASP A 372 -30.57 14.90 -6.89
CA ASP A 372 -30.49 14.77 -5.42
C ASP A 372 -29.68 13.56 -4.94
N ARG A 373 -29.14 12.78 -5.88
CA ARG A 373 -28.38 11.54 -5.66
C ARG A 373 -27.00 11.65 -6.31
N LEU A 374 -26.67 10.76 -7.24
CA LEU A 374 -25.32 10.63 -7.79
C LEU A 374 -25.11 11.42 -9.08
N GLN A 375 -26.15 11.98 -9.71
CA GLN A 375 -26.00 12.69 -10.98
C GLN A 375 -25.01 13.86 -10.83
N ASP A 376 -24.05 13.96 -11.75
CA ASP A 376 -23.10 15.07 -11.73
C ASP A 376 -23.77 16.40 -12.11
N ASN A 377 -23.36 17.49 -11.46
CA ASN A 377 -23.97 18.80 -11.69
C ASN A 377 -23.53 19.42 -13.03
N ASN A 378 -22.29 19.20 -13.45
CA ASN A 378 -21.72 19.78 -14.66
C ASN A 378 -21.92 18.88 -15.89
N LYS A 379 -21.94 17.56 -15.68
CA LYS A 379 -22.12 16.53 -16.70
C LYS A 379 -23.32 15.64 -16.33
N PRO A 380 -24.57 16.13 -16.47
CA PRO A 380 -25.76 15.45 -15.94
C PRO A 380 -26.07 14.08 -16.55
N HIS A 381 -25.40 13.69 -17.64
CA HIS A 381 -25.48 12.34 -18.21
C HIS A 381 -24.60 11.32 -17.46
N LEU A 382 -23.72 11.77 -16.55
CA LEU A 382 -22.83 10.95 -15.75
C LEU A 382 -23.27 10.91 -14.28
N VAL A 383 -22.72 9.95 -13.56
CA VAL A 383 -22.74 9.88 -12.09
C VAL A 383 -21.39 10.29 -11.53
N ASN A 384 -21.40 10.89 -10.35
CA ASN A 384 -20.25 11.37 -9.61
C ASN A 384 -20.11 10.55 -8.32
N ILE A 385 -19.02 9.78 -8.22
CA ILE A 385 -18.87 8.80 -7.14
C ILE A 385 -18.53 9.49 -5.82
N LEU A 386 -17.72 10.55 -5.82
CA LEU A 386 -17.47 11.35 -4.62
C LEU A 386 -18.75 12.01 -4.09
N LYS A 387 -19.60 12.53 -4.99
CA LYS A 387 -20.94 13.05 -4.63
C LYS A 387 -21.77 11.97 -3.93
N ALA A 388 -21.67 10.71 -4.35
CA ALA A 388 -22.34 9.58 -3.68
C ALA A 388 -21.94 9.52 -2.20
N GLY A 389 -20.65 9.60 -1.90
CA GLY A 389 -20.13 9.60 -0.54
C GLY A 389 -20.65 10.80 0.26
N ILE A 390 -20.65 11.99 -0.33
CA ILE A 390 -21.17 13.22 0.31
C ILE A 390 -22.65 13.07 0.64
N VAL A 391 -23.47 12.60 -0.30
CA VAL A 391 -24.93 12.48 -0.13
C VAL A 391 -25.29 11.40 0.89
N TYR A 392 -24.63 10.25 0.87
CA TYR A 392 -25.01 9.08 1.66
C TYR A 392 -24.29 8.94 3.00
N SER A 393 -23.24 9.73 3.28
CA SER A 393 -22.58 9.69 4.59
C SER A 393 -23.36 10.44 5.67
N ASN A 394 -23.28 10.00 6.92
CA ASN A 394 -23.87 10.70 8.06
C ASN A 394 -23.08 11.97 8.44
N LYS A 395 -21.76 11.93 8.27
CA LYS A 395 -20.86 13.08 8.39
C LYS A 395 -19.83 13.04 7.25
N VAL A 396 -19.39 14.21 6.83
CA VAL A 396 -18.39 14.42 5.79
C VAL A 396 -17.31 15.32 6.36
N ILE A 397 -16.08 14.85 6.35
CA ILE A 397 -14.90 15.63 6.69
C ILE A 397 -14.22 16.01 5.38
N VAL A 398 -13.97 17.29 5.16
CA VAL A 398 -13.06 17.75 4.11
C VAL A 398 -11.80 18.24 4.81
N MET A 399 -10.66 17.68 4.42
CA MET A 399 -9.41 18.04 5.04
C MET A 399 -8.90 19.37 4.51
N SER A 400 -8.70 20.31 5.42
CA SER A 400 -8.05 21.58 5.13
C SER A 400 -7.54 22.22 6.40
N SER A 401 -6.29 22.68 6.32
CA SER A 401 -5.58 23.47 7.32
C SER A 401 -5.73 24.98 7.07
N ILE A 402 -6.23 25.37 5.88
CA ILE A 402 -6.20 26.76 5.40
C ILE A 402 -7.55 27.29 4.92
N HIS A 403 -8.49 26.45 4.53
CA HIS A 403 -9.77 26.90 4.00
C HIS A 403 -10.89 26.76 5.03
N SER A 404 -11.78 27.74 5.05
CA SER A 404 -13.01 27.64 5.83
C SER A 404 -14.04 26.76 5.12
N LYS A 405 -15.05 26.31 5.88
CA LYS A 405 -16.21 25.62 5.31
C LYS A 405 -16.83 26.39 4.15
N ASP A 406 -17.05 27.70 4.31
CA ASP A 406 -17.67 28.53 3.28
C ASP A 406 -16.82 28.65 2.01
N GLN A 407 -15.49 28.82 2.16
CA GLN A 407 -14.56 28.85 1.03
C GLN A 407 -14.56 27.53 0.25
N ILE A 408 -14.62 26.40 0.96
CA ILE A 408 -14.68 25.07 0.35
C ILE A 408 -15.97 24.92 -0.46
N VAL A 409 -17.12 25.35 0.07
CA VAL A 409 -18.40 25.27 -0.65
C VAL A 409 -18.42 26.21 -1.87
N SER A 410 -18.00 27.46 -1.71
CA SER A 410 -18.18 28.49 -2.74
C SER A 410 -17.14 28.46 -3.86
N THR A 411 -15.89 28.09 -3.55
CA THR A 411 -14.75 28.36 -4.45
C THR A 411 -13.92 27.12 -4.76
N LEU A 412 -13.89 26.15 -3.85
CA LEU A 412 -13.06 24.93 -3.99
C LEU A 412 -13.89 23.66 -4.10
N SER A 413 -15.16 23.79 -4.47
CA SER A 413 -16.10 22.67 -4.57
C SER A 413 -15.92 21.84 -5.83
N HIS A 414 -15.20 22.36 -6.83
CA HIS A 414 -14.96 21.69 -8.12
C HIS A 414 -16.27 21.17 -8.79
N GLY A 415 -17.36 21.95 -8.72
CA GLY A 415 -18.66 21.58 -9.27
C GLY A 415 -19.61 20.88 -8.27
N LEU A 416 -19.14 20.58 -7.06
CA LEU A 416 -19.95 19.98 -5.98
C LEU A 416 -20.65 21.02 -5.10
N GLU A 417 -20.61 22.31 -5.43
CA GLU A 417 -21.17 23.42 -4.65
C GLU A 417 -22.58 23.11 -4.13
N PHE A 418 -23.50 22.75 -5.03
CA PHE A 418 -24.87 22.43 -4.67
C PHE A 418 -24.97 21.25 -3.68
N ALA A 419 -24.17 20.20 -3.89
CA ALA A 419 -24.20 19.02 -3.02
C ALA A 419 -23.63 19.32 -1.63
N LEU A 420 -22.55 20.10 -1.57
CA LEU A 420 -21.94 20.53 -0.31
C LEU A 420 -22.83 21.50 0.46
N ASP A 421 -23.45 22.45 -0.24
CA ASP A 421 -24.37 23.42 0.38
C ASP A 421 -25.63 22.73 0.92
N THR A 422 -26.25 21.85 0.11
CA THR A 422 -27.39 21.02 0.55
C THR A 422 -27.08 20.17 1.78
N HIS A 423 -25.82 19.77 1.95
CA HIS A 423 -25.35 18.91 3.02
C HIS A 423 -24.42 19.62 4.03
N LYS A 424 -24.49 20.95 4.11
CA LYS A 424 -23.57 21.78 4.90
C LYS A 424 -23.57 21.44 6.39
N ASP A 425 -24.72 21.04 6.95
CA ASP A 425 -24.87 20.69 8.38
C ASP A 425 -24.08 19.43 8.79
N LYS A 426 -23.79 18.55 7.84
CA LYS A 426 -22.99 17.34 8.08
C LYS A 426 -21.54 17.47 7.61
N LEU A 427 -21.19 18.59 6.99
CA LEU A 427 -19.84 18.94 6.57
C LEU A 427 -19.03 19.49 7.74
N LEU A 428 -17.83 18.95 7.94
CA LEU A 428 -16.83 19.37 8.92
C LEU A 428 -15.52 19.65 8.18
N ILE A 429 -14.81 20.67 8.61
CA ILE A 429 -13.44 20.93 8.16
C ILE A 429 -12.50 20.48 9.25
N ALA A 430 -11.48 19.72 8.88
CA ALA A 430 -10.46 19.27 9.82
C ALA A 430 -9.06 19.46 9.21
N PRO A 431 -8.08 19.97 9.97
CA PRO A 431 -6.72 20.07 9.50
C PRO A 431 -6.12 18.67 9.30
N PHE A 432 -5.11 18.58 8.44
CA PHE A 432 -4.31 17.36 8.38
C PHE A 432 -3.50 17.23 9.66
N GLY A 433 -3.67 16.13 10.38
CA GLY A 433 -2.84 15.83 11.54
C GLY A 433 -1.39 15.61 11.11
N TYR A 434 -0.44 16.00 11.95
CA TYR A 434 0.97 15.70 11.76
C TYR A 434 1.40 14.66 12.78
N ASP A 435 1.82 13.48 12.32
CA ASP A 435 2.51 12.52 13.17
C ASP A 435 4.00 12.88 13.19
N ASP A 436 4.46 13.37 14.34
CA ASP A 436 5.86 13.73 14.56
C ASP A 436 6.78 12.50 14.49
N SER A 437 6.28 11.29 14.73
CA SER A 437 7.15 10.14 15.03
C SER A 437 8.07 9.70 13.88
N PRO A 438 7.65 9.61 12.61
CA PRO A 438 8.59 9.36 11.52
C PRO A 438 9.39 10.62 11.12
N TRP A 439 8.85 11.82 11.37
CA TRP A 439 9.43 13.09 10.94
C TRP A 439 9.98 13.91 12.11
N ASP A 440 10.83 13.32 12.93
CA ASP A 440 11.48 14.00 14.06
C ASP A 440 13.01 13.97 13.90
N PRO A 441 13.67 15.10 13.59
CA PRO A 441 15.12 15.12 13.36
C PRO A 441 15.93 14.67 14.59
N SER A 442 15.35 14.61 15.79
CA SER A 442 16.03 14.10 16.97
C SER A 442 16.08 12.57 17.05
N GLN A 443 15.14 11.87 16.39
CA GLN A 443 14.99 10.41 16.38
C GLN A 443 15.01 9.79 14.98
N ASP A 444 15.15 10.61 13.94
CA ASP A 444 15.10 10.18 12.55
C ASP A 444 16.33 9.33 12.21
N LYS A 445 16.06 8.04 11.99
CA LYS A 445 17.05 7.00 11.67
C LYS A 445 17.71 7.18 10.30
N PHE A 446 17.12 7.98 9.40
CA PHE A 446 17.69 8.25 8.08
C PHE A 446 18.74 9.35 8.12
N LEU A 447 18.83 10.09 9.23
CA LEU A 447 19.82 11.15 9.37
C LEU A 447 21.17 10.60 9.84
N PRO A 448 22.30 11.11 9.31
CA PRO A 448 23.64 10.74 9.79
C PRO A 448 23.82 11.05 11.28
N ARG A 449 23.16 12.11 11.75
CA ARG A 449 23.14 12.53 13.15
C ARG A 449 21.86 13.30 13.43
N GLY A 450 21.11 12.86 14.45
CA GLY A 450 19.94 13.61 14.91
C GLY A 450 20.30 14.97 15.52
N TYR A 451 19.34 15.90 15.51
CA TYR A 451 19.50 17.27 16.00
C TYR A 451 18.22 17.85 16.57
N THR A 452 18.34 18.99 17.26
CA THR A 452 17.23 19.71 17.89
C THR A 452 17.38 21.21 17.66
N ALA A 453 16.37 22.01 18.06
CA ALA A 453 16.47 23.47 18.01
C ALA A 453 17.63 24.02 18.87
N ASP A 454 18.00 23.33 19.96
CA ASP A 454 19.10 23.73 20.84
C ASP A 454 20.48 23.24 20.37
N ASP A 455 20.53 22.23 19.49
CA ASP A 455 21.76 21.68 18.91
C ASP A 455 21.55 21.37 17.42
N THR A 456 21.86 22.36 16.57
CA THR A 456 21.65 22.31 15.12
C THR A 456 22.80 21.65 14.35
N ARG A 457 23.86 21.16 15.03
CA ARG A 457 25.05 20.62 14.35
C ARG A 457 24.74 19.45 13.41
N GLY A 458 23.71 18.67 13.72
CA GLY A 458 23.26 17.59 12.83
C GLY A 458 22.77 18.10 11.47
N LYS A 459 22.21 19.31 11.40
CA LYS A 459 21.76 19.93 10.14
C LYS A 459 22.92 20.15 9.16
N ALA A 460 24.04 20.72 9.65
CA ALA A 460 25.24 20.92 8.83
C ALA A 460 25.84 19.59 8.35
N ILE A 461 25.80 18.54 9.17
CA ILE A 461 26.24 17.19 8.79
C ILE A 461 25.32 16.60 7.72
N SER A 462 24.00 16.76 7.88
CA SER A 462 23.01 16.34 6.88
C SER A 462 23.22 17.05 5.55
N LYS A 463 23.49 18.36 5.56
CA LYS A 463 23.80 19.16 4.36
C LYS A 463 25.05 18.67 3.64
N ALA A 464 26.15 18.43 4.36
CA ALA A 464 27.37 17.88 3.78
C ALA A 464 27.16 16.47 3.21
N ALA A 465 26.43 15.60 3.93
CA ALA A 465 26.09 14.27 3.46
C ALA A 465 25.23 14.30 2.18
N LEU A 466 24.27 15.22 2.11
CA LEU A 466 23.42 15.43 0.94
C LEU A 466 24.22 15.89 -0.28
N GLN A 467 25.13 16.86 -0.10
CA GLN A 467 26.04 17.33 -1.15
C GLN A 467 26.90 16.19 -1.68
N GLN A 468 27.48 15.39 -0.79
CA GLN A 468 28.29 14.23 -1.15
C GLN A 468 27.47 13.18 -1.90
N GLN A 469 26.28 12.83 -1.41
CA GLN A 469 25.43 11.80 -2.01
C GLN A 469 24.98 12.17 -3.43
N LEU A 470 24.75 13.45 -3.71
CA LEU A 470 24.30 13.94 -5.01
C LEU A 470 25.43 14.51 -5.88
N GLY A 471 26.69 14.41 -5.41
CA GLY A 471 27.86 14.91 -6.11
C GLY A 471 27.80 16.42 -6.39
N LEU A 472 27.18 17.19 -5.51
CA LEU A 472 27.21 18.65 -5.54
C LEU A 472 28.54 19.16 -4.97
N PRO A 473 28.99 20.38 -5.35
CA PRO A 473 30.17 20.98 -4.74
C PRO A 473 30.01 21.08 -3.21
N GLU A 474 30.98 20.55 -2.46
CA GLU A 474 30.98 20.63 -1.00
C GLU A 474 31.25 22.08 -0.56
N ASN A 475 30.19 22.78 -0.17
CA ASN A 475 30.27 24.13 0.37
C ASN A 475 29.20 24.29 1.47
N ILE A 476 29.62 24.38 2.73
CA ILE A 476 28.69 24.47 3.85
C ILE A 476 27.93 25.81 3.84
N ALA A 477 28.54 26.88 3.32
CA ALA A 477 27.97 28.23 3.24
C ALA A 477 27.06 28.46 2.01
N SER A 478 26.91 27.49 1.11
CA SER A 478 25.97 27.64 -0.01
C SER A 478 24.54 27.45 0.48
N VAL A 479 23.63 28.38 0.21
CA VAL A 479 22.20 28.19 0.48
C VAL A 479 21.68 27.01 -0.32
N PHE A 480 20.97 26.10 0.34
CA PHE A 480 20.49 24.86 -0.23
C PHE A 480 18.96 24.87 -0.35
N VAL A 481 18.47 24.73 -1.58
CA VAL A 481 17.04 24.79 -1.91
C VAL A 481 16.56 23.42 -2.39
N GLY A 482 15.67 22.80 -1.61
CA GLY A 482 14.97 21.57 -2.02
C GLY A 482 13.61 21.88 -2.63
N TYR A 483 13.23 21.18 -3.70
CA TYR A 483 11.88 21.22 -4.23
C TYR A 483 11.39 19.83 -4.60
N MET A 484 10.21 19.51 -4.06
CA MET A 484 9.51 18.26 -4.31
C MET A 484 8.43 18.47 -5.38
N PHE A 485 8.68 18.00 -6.59
CA PHE A 485 7.72 18.06 -7.69
C PHE A 485 6.57 17.06 -7.48
N THR A 486 5.34 17.57 -7.46
CA THR A 486 4.11 16.76 -7.42
C THR A 486 3.27 16.96 -8.68
N GLU A 487 2.50 15.94 -9.08
CA GLU A 487 1.70 15.93 -10.32
C GLU A 487 0.67 17.07 -10.42
N ASP A 488 0.07 17.45 -9.30
CA ASP A 488 -0.99 18.46 -9.23
C ASP A 488 -0.48 19.89 -9.17
N SER A 489 0.85 20.08 -9.21
CA SER A 489 1.44 21.41 -9.11
C SER A 489 1.25 22.14 -10.45
N ASP A 490 0.33 23.11 -10.48
CA ASP A 490 0.18 24.09 -11.57
C ASP A 490 1.31 25.12 -11.46
N VAL A 491 2.52 24.60 -11.60
CA VAL A 491 3.76 25.30 -11.32
C VAL A 491 4.26 25.91 -12.61
N ASP A 492 4.52 27.21 -12.54
CA ASP A 492 5.16 27.92 -13.63
C ASP A 492 6.63 27.50 -13.70
N LEU A 493 6.88 26.45 -14.47
CA LEU A 493 8.21 25.90 -14.69
C LEU A 493 9.17 26.95 -15.28
N GLU A 494 8.67 27.91 -16.06
CA GLU A 494 9.51 28.96 -16.60
C GLU A 494 9.91 29.97 -15.51
N ASN A 495 9.00 30.28 -14.58
CA ASN A 495 9.32 31.08 -13.40
C ASN A 495 10.38 30.40 -12.52
N ILE A 496 10.27 29.08 -12.27
CA ILE A 496 11.33 28.37 -11.54
C ILE A 496 12.65 28.42 -12.30
N LYS A 497 12.64 28.23 -13.63
CA LYS A 497 13.87 28.33 -14.43
C LYS A 497 14.53 29.69 -14.32
N SER A 498 13.77 30.79 -14.36
CA SER A 498 14.33 32.12 -14.14
C SER A 498 14.91 32.28 -12.74
N LEU A 499 14.19 31.83 -11.72
CA LEU A 499 14.66 31.92 -10.32
C LEU A 499 15.96 31.14 -10.10
N VAL A 500 16.08 29.94 -10.66
CA VAL A 500 17.30 29.14 -10.58
C VAL A 500 18.45 29.88 -11.28
N ARG A 501 18.24 30.39 -12.50
CA ARG A 501 19.28 31.11 -13.25
C ARG A 501 19.79 32.34 -12.52
N ASP A 502 18.88 33.13 -11.94
CA ASP A 502 19.24 34.33 -11.19
C ASP A 502 20.02 33.97 -9.91
N SER A 503 19.62 32.89 -9.23
CA SER A 503 20.21 32.45 -7.97
C SER A 503 21.53 31.67 -8.13
N SER A 504 21.73 30.96 -9.25
CA SER A 504 22.97 30.21 -9.53
C SER A 504 24.20 31.12 -9.53
N THR A 505 24.05 32.38 -9.94
CA THR A 505 25.16 33.38 -9.88
C THR A 505 25.64 33.70 -8.46
N ARG A 506 24.85 33.34 -7.44
CA ARG A 506 25.14 33.54 -6.02
C ARG A 506 25.63 32.28 -5.31
N GLY A 507 25.90 31.19 -6.06
CA GLY A 507 26.38 29.93 -5.49
C GLY A 507 25.30 29.11 -4.76
N VAL A 508 24.02 29.38 -5.04
CA VAL A 508 22.88 28.63 -4.47
C VAL A 508 22.77 27.26 -5.13
N GLN A 509 22.52 26.23 -4.34
CA GLN A 509 22.36 24.85 -4.80
C GLN A 509 20.88 24.44 -4.80
N PHE A 510 20.45 23.73 -5.84
CA PHE A 510 19.08 23.28 -6.01
C PHE A 510 18.98 21.77 -6.17
N ILE A 511 18.08 21.15 -5.42
CA ILE A 511 17.61 19.78 -5.68
C ILE A 511 16.17 19.81 -6.11
N PHE A 512 15.90 19.12 -7.20
CA PHE A 512 14.57 18.85 -7.70
C PHE A 512 14.30 17.35 -7.61
N VAL A 513 13.29 16.95 -6.84
CA VAL A 513 12.89 15.54 -6.73
C VAL A 513 11.54 15.35 -7.38
N GLY A 514 11.47 14.42 -8.33
CA GLY A 514 10.20 13.95 -8.87
C GLY A 514 9.53 12.96 -7.91
N ILE A 515 8.44 13.35 -7.24
CA ILE A 515 7.62 12.40 -6.49
C ILE A 515 6.52 11.87 -7.42
N SER A 516 6.87 10.96 -8.33
CA SER A 516 5.82 10.22 -9.05
C SER A 516 6.25 8.80 -9.39
N LYS A 517 5.42 7.84 -8.96
CA LYS A 517 5.44 6.45 -9.46
C LYS A 517 4.65 6.31 -10.79
N ILE A 518 4.13 7.40 -11.35
CA ILE A 518 3.25 7.40 -12.52
C ILE A 518 3.97 8.04 -13.72
N TYR A 519 3.87 7.34 -14.86
CA TYR A 519 4.63 7.60 -16.09
C TYR A 519 4.48 9.00 -16.73
N GLY A 520 3.52 9.83 -16.31
CA GLY A 520 3.21 11.11 -16.95
C GLY A 520 4.18 12.25 -16.62
N MET A 521 4.88 12.20 -15.48
CA MET A 521 5.79 13.28 -15.05
C MET A 521 7.15 13.26 -15.73
N LYS A 522 7.60 12.09 -16.19
CA LYS A 522 8.96 11.89 -16.70
C LYS A 522 9.28 12.88 -17.83
N ASN A 523 8.38 13.01 -18.81
CA ASN A 523 8.58 13.91 -19.95
C ASN A 523 8.60 15.40 -19.56
N LYS A 524 7.80 15.81 -18.55
CA LYS A 524 7.82 17.20 -18.07
C LYS A 524 9.12 17.50 -17.33
N LEU A 525 9.57 16.59 -16.47
CA LEU A 525 10.80 16.74 -15.71
C LEU A 525 12.03 16.72 -16.62
N GLU A 526 12.07 15.83 -17.62
CA GLU A 526 13.10 15.80 -18.66
C GLU A 526 13.20 17.14 -19.40
N SER A 527 12.08 17.70 -19.86
CA SER A 527 12.06 19.01 -20.53
C SER A 527 12.48 20.18 -19.60
N PHE A 528 12.22 20.04 -18.30
CA PHE A 528 12.60 21.03 -17.31
C PHE A 528 14.11 20.98 -17.03
N GLN A 529 14.65 19.76 -16.89
CA GLN A 529 16.07 19.47 -16.70
C GLN A 529 16.93 19.95 -17.86
N GLU A 530 16.49 19.78 -19.11
CA GLU A 530 17.23 20.25 -20.29
C GLU A 530 17.50 21.75 -20.25
N GLY A 531 16.62 22.53 -19.62
CA GLY A 531 16.74 23.99 -19.49
C GLY A 531 17.65 24.49 -18.36
N LEU A 532 18.16 23.60 -17.50
CA LEU A 532 18.83 23.90 -16.22
C LEU A 532 20.10 23.07 -15.98
N LYS A 533 20.92 22.87 -17.00
CA LYS A 533 22.22 22.20 -16.85
C LYS A 533 23.21 23.12 -16.13
N ASP A 534 23.42 22.88 -14.84
CA ASP A 534 24.35 23.61 -13.97
C ASP A 534 24.98 22.66 -12.93
N GLU A 535 26.21 22.91 -12.51
CA GLU A 535 26.90 22.06 -11.52
C GLU A 535 26.26 22.12 -10.13
N ASN A 536 25.51 23.18 -9.82
CA ASN A 536 24.79 23.40 -8.56
C ASN A 536 23.33 22.90 -8.58
N VAL A 537 22.88 22.30 -9.69
CA VAL A 537 21.51 21.79 -9.83
C VAL A 537 21.52 20.28 -9.96
N ARG A 538 20.68 19.59 -9.17
CA ARG A 538 20.49 18.13 -9.26
C ARG A 538 19.02 17.77 -9.42
N PHE A 539 18.79 16.75 -10.22
CA PHE A 539 17.49 16.13 -10.45
C PHE A 539 17.53 14.71 -9.92
N VAL A 540 16.53 14.34 -9.13
CA VAL A 540 16.35 13.02 -8.56
C VAL A 540 15.02 12.48 -9.08
N ASP A 541 15.10 11.46 -9.93
CA ASP A 541 13.94 10.90 -10.63
C ASP A 541 13.28 9.75 -9.86
N GLU A 542 13.98 9.16 -8.89
CA GLU A 542 13.52 8.01 -8.12
C GLU A 542 13.13 8.42 -6.69
N TYR A 543 11.97 7.94 -6.25
CA TYR A 543 11.54 8.12 -4.87
C TYR A 543 12.37 7.22 -3.93
N ASP A 544 13.18 7.84 -3.08
CA ASP A 544 13.90 7.21 -1.98
C ASP A 544 13.53 7.95 -0.68
N GLU A 545 12.93 7.22 0.26
CA GLU A 545 12.51 7.76 1.55
C GLU A 545 13.70 8.25 2.38
N SER A 546 14.81 7.52 2.39
CA SER A 546 16.01 7.93 3.12
C SER A 546 16.58 9.24 2.58
N LEU A 547 16.63 9.38 1.26
CA LEU A 547 17.06 10.61 0.60
C LEU A 547 16.08 11.76 0.86
N LEU A 548 14.77 11.49 0.91
CA LEU A 548 13.77 12.50 1.21
C LEU A 548 13.99 13.13 2.60
N HIS A 549 14.18 12.31 3.62
CA HIS A 549 14.49 12.78 4.98
C HIS A 549 15.79 13.59 5.01
N LEU A 550 16.81 13.12 4.28
CA LEU A 550 18.08 13.83 4.16
C LEU A 550 17.94 15.18 3.44
N ILE A 551 17.09 15.28 2.42
CA ILE A 551 16.79 16.55 1.72
C ILE A 551 16.13 17.55 2.67
N PHE A 552 15.11 17.14 3.43
CA PHE A 552 14.49 18.01 4.42
C PHE A 552 15.50 18.48 5.47
N ALA A 553 16.38 17.58 5.94
CA ALA A 553 17.40 17.94 6.92
C ALA A 553 18.50 18.86 6.37
N GLY A 554 19.00 18.57 5.17
CA GLY A 554 20.13 19.27 4.56
C GLY A 554 19.76 20.58 3.86
N SER A 555 18.48 20.82 3.58
CA SER A 555 18.03 22.05 2.93
C SER A 555 17.87 23.21 3.91
N ASP A 556 18.21 24.42 3.47
CA ASP A 556 17.94 25.65 4.20
C ASP A 556 16.55 26.20 3.83
N ILE A 557 16.16 26.02 2.57
CA ILE A 557 14.85 26.40 2.02
C ILE A 557 14.20 25.18 1.38
N ILE A 558 12.90 24.99 1.62
CA ILE A 558 12.07 24.05 0.87
C ILE A 558 11.01 24.82 0.11
N LEU A 559 11.02 24.70 -1.21
CA LEU A 559 9.97 25.27 -2.03
C LEU A 559 8.67 24.47 -1.84
N CYS A 560 7.59 25.15 -1.47
CA CYS A 560 6.30 24.56 -1.14
C CYS A 560 5.18 25.19 -1.97
N SER A 561 4.17 24.40 -2.29
CA SER A 561 2.86 24.94 -2.67
C SER A 561 2.07 25.26 -1.40
N PHE A 562 1.64 26.51 -1.26
CA PHE A 562 0.72 26.94 -0.20
C PHE A 562 -0.75 26.82 -0.62
N ASP A 563 -1.00 26.43 -1.88
CA ASP A 563 -2.34 26.08 -2.36
C ASP A 563 -2.75 24.65 -1.95
N ASP A 564 -1.80 23.83 -1.45
CA ASP A 564 -2.13 22.53 -0.87
C ASP A 564 -2.87 22.75 0.47
N PRO A 565 -4.16 22.35 0.57
CA PRO A 565 -4.94 22.57 1.76
C PRO A 565 -4.38 21.87 3.00
N MET A 566 -3.49 20.88 2.84
CA MET A 566 -2.99 20.05 3.93
C MET A 566 -1.76 20.64 4.62
N LEU A 567 -0.98 21.49 3.93
CA LEU A 567 0.29 22.07 4.39
C LEU A 567 1.34 21.03 4.83
N GLN A 568 1.37 19.83 4.24
CA GLN A 568 2.30 18.78 4.66
C GLN A 568 3.76 19.14 4.44
N MET A 569 4.11 19.70 3.28
CA MET A 569 5.50 20.07 2.99
C MET A 569 5.98 21.24 3.88
N PRO A 570 5.21 22.33 4.06
CA PRO A 570 5.58 23.38 5.00
C PRO A 570 5.81 22.91 6.43
N VAL A 571 4.94 22.03 6.95
CA VAL A 571 5.09 21.50 8.32
C VAL A 571 6.38 20.67 8.45
N LYS A 572 6.68 19.80 7.47
CA LYS A 572 7.93 19.01 7.45
C LYS A 572 9.17 19.91 7.34
N ALA A 573 9.14 20.93 6.49
CA ALA A 573 10.24 21.87 6.33
C ALA A 573 10.60 22.54 7.67
N ILE A 574 9.60 23.12 8.35
CA ILE A 574 9.82 23.78 9.65
C ILE A 574 10.34 22.81 10.70
N LYS A 575 9.79 21.58 10.74
CA LYS A 575 10.22 20.57 11.70
C LYS A 575 11.71 20.23 11.57
N TYR A 576 12.25 20.25 10.35
CA TYR A 576 13.66 20.01 10.03
C TYR A 576 14.50 21.31 9.98
N GLY A 577 13.93 22.43 10.45
CA GLY A 577 14.61 23.72 10.48
C GLY A 577 14.94 24.28 9.10
N ALA A 578 14.10 24.02 8.10
CA ALA A 578 14.17 24.61 6.78
C ALA A 578 13.01 25.61 6.59
N ALA A 579 13.26 26.74 5.92
CA ALA A 579 12.24 27.74 5.64
C ALA A 579 11.33 27.28 4.47
N PRO A 580 10.01 27.11 4.67
CA PRO A 580 9.12 26.83 3.55
C PRO A 580 8.89 28.09 2.74
N VAL A 581 9.15 28.07 1.43
CA VAL A 581 9.00 29.25 0.56
C VAL A 581 8.05 28.93 -0.61
N PRO A 582 7.09 29.81 -0.95
CA PRO A 582 6.18 29.61 -2.07
C PRO A 582 6.89 29.38 -3.41
N VAL A 583 6.47 28.35 -4.13
CA VAL A 583 6.93 28.09 -5.51
C VAL A 583 6.39 29.14 -6.50
N ASN A 584 5.13 29.56 -6.33
CA ASN A 584 4.47 30.53 -7.19
C ASN A 584 4.24 31.84 -6.41
N PHE A 585 5.03 32.88 -6.71
CA PHE A 585 4.83 34.21 -6.14
C PHE A 585 3.82 34.99 -7.01
N THR A 586 2.52 34.79 -6.78
CA THR A 586 1.49 35.67 -7.37
C THR A 586 0.74 36.39 -6.25
N ASP A 587 0.95 37.71 -6.20
CA ASP A 587 0.45 38.65 -5.17
C ASP A 587 -1.09 38.61 -4.98
N ASP A 588 -1.82 38.08 -5.97
CA ASP A 588 -3.29 38.07 -6.00
C ASP A 588 -3.97 36.81 -5.43
N ARG A 589 -3.30 35.64 -5.39
CA ARG A 589 -3.95 34.39 -4.93
C ARG A 589 -3.95 34.28 -3.40
N LEU A 590 -2.85 34.67 -2.76
CA LEU A 590 -2.62 34.48 -1.32
C LEU A 590 -3.43 35.43 -0.42
N ARG A 591 -3.80 36.61 -0.91
CA ARG A 591 -4.65 37.56 -0.19
C ARG A 591 -6.06 37.01 0.13
N LYS A 592 -6.53 36.00 -0.60
CA LYS A 592 -7.82 35.33 -0.33
C LYS A 592 -7.77 34.36 0.86
N PHE A 593 -6.58 33.96 1.31
CA PHE A 593 -6.42 33.00 2.41
C PHE A 593 -6.44 33.67 3.78
N ILE A 594 -6.40 35.00 3.89
CA ILE A 594 -6.36 35.68 5.19
C ILE A 594 -7.75 36.24 5.50
N ASP A 595 -8.62 35.39 6.03
CA ASP A 595 -9.85 35.84 6.70
C ASP A 595 -9.66 35.67 8.22
N PRO A 596 -9.45 36.77 8.98
CA PRO A 596 -9.02 36.73 10.39
C PRO A 596 -10.10 36.27 11.39
N GLY A 597 -11.28 35.86 10.92
CA GLY A 597 -12.43 35.53 11.76
C GLY A 597 -12.69 34.05 12.05
N ASN A 598 -11.85 33.11 11.59
CA ASN A 598 -12.23 31.68 11.57
C ASN A 598 -11.56 30.81 12.64
N THR A 599 -12.38 30.25 13.54
CA THR A 599 -12.00 29.34 14.64
C THR A 599 -11.58 27.93 14.21
N GLU A 600 -11.51 27.62 12.90
CA GLU A 600 -11.26 26.28 12.37
C GLU A 600 -9.79 26.01 11.99
N ARG A 601 -8.90 27.02 12.05
CA ARG A 601 -7.46 26.84 11.75
C ARG A 601 -6.65 26.46 12.98
N THR A 602 -5.58 25.70 12.77
CA THR A 602 -4.61 25.44 13.83
C THR A 602 -3.66 26.63 13.98
N GLN A 603 -3.17 26.89 15.20
CA GLN A 603 -2.16 27.92 15.46
C GLN A 603 -0.91 27.74 14.59
N LEU A 604 -0.53 26.47 14.33
CA LEU A 604 0.61 26.15 13.47
C LEU A 604 0.35 26.56 12.02
N SER A 605 -0.84 26.27 11.48
CA SER A 605 -1.22 26.65 10.11
C SER A 605 -1.25 28.18 9.95
N GLU A 606 -1.78 28.90 10.94
CA GLU A 606 -1.77 30.37 10.94
C GLU A 606 -0.34 30.93 10.98
N TYR A 607 0.52 30.38 11.83
CA TYR A 607 1.93 30.75 11.88
C TYR A 607 2.63 30.54 10.55
N ILE A 608 2.43 29.38 9.91
CA ILE A 608 3.02 29.04 8.62
C ILE A 608 2.60 30.04 7.54
N ILE A 609 1.30 30.29 7.43
CA ILE A 609 0.75 31.15 6.37
C ILE A 609 1.21 32.60 6.58
N ASN A 610 1.11 33.12 7.80
CA ASN A 610 1.42 34.52 8.08
C ASN A 610 2.91 34.83 7.95
N THR A 611 3.78 33.87 8.30
CA THR A 611 5.24 34.06 8.28
C THR A 611 5.82 33.83 6.89
N PHE A 612 5.39 32.78 6.18
CA PHE A 612 6.12 32.30 5.02
C PHE A 612 5.40 32.46 3.68
N ALA A 613 4.07 32.53 3.67
CA ALA A 613 3.32 32.46 2.41
C ALA A 613 3.57 33.65 1.47
N ASN A 614 4.08 34.77 1.97
CA ASN A 614 4.39 35.96 1.18
C ASN A 614 5.90 36.24 1.02
N VAL A 615 6.76 35.30 1.40
CA VAL A 615 8.22 35.44 1.28
C VAL A 615 8.64 35.00 -0.13
N SER A 616 9.36 35.84 -0.87
CA SER A 616 9.93 35.41 -2.16
C SER A 616 11.22 34.60 -1.94
N LEU A 617 11.56 33.74 -2.90
CA LEU A 617 12.83 33.00 -2.84
C LEU A 617 14.05 33.93 -2.75
N SER A 618 14.03 35.05 -3.49
CA SER A 618 15.12 36.03 -3.43
C SER A 618 15.27 36.64 -2.03
N GLN A 619 14.16 37.01 -1.39
CA GLN A 619 14.15 37.56 -0.03
C GLN A 619 14.69 36.54 0.98
N ALA A 620 14.23 35.28 0.91
CA ALA A 620 14.70 34.23 1.80
C ALA A 620 16.20 33.96 1.65
N ILE A 621 16.73 33.97 0.41
CA ILE A 621 18.17 33.81 0.17
C ILE A 621 18.96 35.01 0.73
N ASP A 622 18.46 36.24 0.55
CA ASP A 622 19.10 37.45 1.08
C ASP A 622 19.21 37.40 2.60
N GLU A 623 18.12 37.06 3.30
CA GLU A 623 18.09 36.96 4.76
C GLU A 623 19.08 35.92 5.30
N ILE A 624 19.15 34.73 4.70
CA ILE A 624 20.08 33.66 5.13
C ILE A 624 21.54 34.09 4.92
N VAL A 625 21.85 34.70 3.78
CA VAL A 625 23.22 35.15 3.47
C VAL A 625 23.65 36.31 4.38
N GLU A 626 22.75 37.22 4.73
CA GLU A 626 23.01 38.32 5.66
C GLU A 626 23.24 37.82 7.10
N GLU A 627 22.46 36.86 7.59
CA GLU A 627 22.65 36.28 8.94
C GLU A 627 23.96 35.50 9.08
N GLU A 628 24.39 34.76 8.05
CA GLU A 628 25.68 34.09 8.03
C GLU A 628 26.85 35.09 8.01
N ALA A 629 26.70 36.25 7.38
CA ALA A 629 27.73 37.29 7.41
C ALA A 629 27.88 37.91 8.81
N ILE A 630 26.79 38.02 9.57
CA ILE A 630 26.79 38.61 10.93
C ILE A 630 27.33 37.63 11.98
N THR A 631 27.22 36.32 11.77
CA THR A 631 27.70 35.30 12.73
C THR A 631 29.19 34.95 12.58
N VAL A 632 29.84 35.43 11.53
CA VAL A 632 31.27 35.24 11.25
C VAL A 632 32.14 36.43 11.71
N GLU A 633 31.52 37.58 12.03
CA GLU A 633 32.15 38.71 12.75
C GLU A 633 32.07 38.54 14.28
#